data_AF-A0A8H3EVH2-F1
#
_entry.id   AF-A0A8H3EVH2-F1
#
_cell.length_a   1.000
_cell.length_b   1.000
_cell.length_c   1.000
_cell.angle_alpha   90.00
_cell.angle_beta   90.00
_cell.angle_gamma   90.00
#
_symmetry.space_group_name_H-M   'P 1'
#
loop_
_entity.id
_entity.type
_entity.pdbx_description
1 polymer ?
#
loop_
_entity_poly.entity_id
_entity_poly.type
_entity_poly.pdbx_seq_one_letter_code
_entity_poly.pdbx_strand_id
1 'polypeptide(L)'
;MPNIGRPSLGCQPCKDRKVKCDQTLPSCLRCSRNDRDCPGYPTASDLTFRNTLSTDVQQRQRVLLGSDSSVALASQKVSISKPMPTDWRAQAVSFFFNDYVIMSSESTVGFGFLQCLPAIWSKSPEAAAYQEAVSAVALASFAHCSSLDYLVVQARQRYGKALQLSNATFQRHGEVGKDSTLAAVLCLGIYELISGEKPPWRTDWSSHVDILEYLLHVRRLAPHESAESSQLSTNAHIVLQTRNLSKRLRPSKDAAIIVNDPRKEEAIRRHGNLVCEVCNCLASADEILRSIPSFLPTHEIDLRLGKLIREGFEIDRKLELWSERISGRYIYTIMEAPDFSISELQSSSQKRPSIHIYSSGAMACL
;
A
#
# COMPACT_ATOMS: atom_id res chain seq x y z
N MET A 1 25.47 -31.42 -17.27
CA MET A 1 24.84 -31.31 -15.94
C MET A 1 25.75 -32.02 -14.93
N PRO A 2 26.37 -31.33 -13.96
CA PRO A 2 27.10 -32.03 -12.90
C PRO A 2 26.10 -32.67 -11.95
N ASN A 3 26.38 -33.91 -11.58
CA ASN A 3 25.52 -34.77 -10.77
C ASN A 3 25.43 -34.20 -9.34
N ILE A 4 24.26 -33.66 -8.95
CA ILE A 4 23.99 -33.16 -7.58
C ILE A 4 23.60 -34.35 -6.68
N GLY A 5 24.43 -35.39 -6.68
CA GLY A 5 24.26 -36.54 -5.81
C GLY A 5 24.53 -36.17 -4.35
N ARG A 6 23.72 -36.70 -3.42
CA ARG A 6 23.99 -36.61 -1.98
C ARG A 6 25.45 -37.00 -1.69
N PRO A 7 26.18 -36.24 -0.85
CA PRO A 7 27.55 -36.58 -0.48
C PRO A 7 27.62 -38.02 0.03
N SER A 8 28.60 -38.80 -0.45
CA SER A 8 28.74 -40.18 -0.01
C SER A 8 29.07 -40.23 1.49
N LEU A 9 28.44 -41.15 2.23
CA LEU A 9 28.66 -41.34 3.67
C LEU A 9 29.91 -42.18 4.01
N GLY A 10 30.72 -42.53 3.01
CA GLY A 10 31.94 -43.31 3.25
C GLY A 10 32.98 -42.54 4.08
N CYS A 11 33.83 -43.29 4.80
CA CYS A 11 34.99 -42.70 5.50
C CYS A 11 35.97 -42.09 4.49
N GLN A 12 36.77 -41.12 4.93
CA GLN A 12 37.70 -40.40 4.04
C GLN A 12 38.68 -41.31 3.27
N PRO A 13 39.33 -42.32 3.90
CA PRO A 13 40.24 -43.20 3.18
C PRO A 13 39.59 -43.97 2.02
N CYS A 14 38.31 -44.33 2.15
CA CYS A 14 37.58 -44.98 1.06
C CYS A 14 37.17 -44.00 -0.06
N LYS A 15 36.88 -42.74 0.30
CA LYS A 15 36.57 -41.67 -0.66
C LYS A 15 37.77 -41.30 -1.51
N ASP A 16 38.94 -41.10 -0.88
CA ASP A 16 40.19 -40.78 -1.58
C ASP A 16 40.57 -41.87 -2.59
N ARG A 17 40.33 -43.13 -2.21
CA ARG A 17 40.56 -44.30 -3.06
C ARG A 17 39.45 -44.55 -4.09
N LYS A 18 38.35 -43.78 -4.06
CA LYS A 18 37.16 -43.96 -4.91
C LYS A 18 36.59 -45.40 -4.86
N VAL A 19 36.61 -46.02 -3.68
CA VAL A 19 36.07 -47.37 -3.46
C VAL A 19 34.85 -47.34 -2.54
N LYS A 20 33.93 -48.30 -2.71
CA LYS A 20 32.73 -48.42 -1.85
C LYS A 20 33.14 -48.72 -0.40
N CYS A 21 32.58 -47.94 0.54
CA CYS A 21 32.74 -48.12 1.99
C CYS A 21 31.54 -48.88 2.57
N ASP A 22 31.81 -49.82 3.47
CA ASP A 22 30.83 -50.69 4.13
C ASP A 22 30.16 -50.06 5.36
N GLN A 23 30.64 -48.90 5.83
CA GLN A 23 30.03 -48.10 6.90
C GLN A 23 29.92 -48.77 8.30
N THR A 24 30.74 -49.79 8.57
CA THR A 24 30.77 -50.47 9.88
C THR A 24 31.48 -49.66 10.97
N LEU A 25 30.97 -49.71 12.21
CA LEU A 25 31.55 -49.04 13.39
C LEU A 25 32.26 -50.06 14.29
N PRO A 26 33.37 -49.69 14.97
CA PRO A 26 34.00 -48.36 15.03
C PRO A 26 34.89 -48.01 13.82
N SER A 27 35.21 -48.98 12.95
CA SER A 27 36.04 -48.79 11.75
C SER A 27 35.54 -49.65 10.60
N CYS A 28 35.64 -49.15 9.36
CA CYS A 28 35.23 -49.92 8.19
C CYS A 28 36.11 -51.17 7.99
N LEU A 29 35.53 -52.27 7.49
CA LEU A 29 36.24 -53.54 7.29
C LEU A 29 37.42 -53.40 6.34
N ARG A 30 37.33 -52.45 5.38
CA ARG A 30 38.38 -52.19 4.39
C ARG A 30 39.58 -51.46 4.97
N CYS A 31 39.38 -50.60 5.97
CA CYS A 31 40.46 -49.96 6.70
C CYS A 31 41.08 -50.93 7.69
N SER A 32 40.27 -51.69 8.42
CA SER A 32 40.74 -52.72 9.36
C SER A 32 41.59 -53.81 8.66
N ARG A 33 41.16 -54.34 7.51
CA ARG A 33 41.94 -55.36 6.78
C ARG A 33 43.25 -54.85 6.15
N ASN A 34 43.41 -53.54 6.00
CA ASN A 34 44.59 -52.95 5.40
C ASN A 34 45.47 -52.24 6.43
N ASP A 35 45.25 -52.47 7.73
CA ASP A 35 45.92 -51.79 8.85
C ASP A 35 45.99 -50.27 8.66
N ARG A 36 44.84 -49.66 8.39
CA ARG A 36 44.72 -48.20 8.25
C ARG A 36 43.78 -47.62 9.30
N ASP A 37 44.19 -46.47 9.82
CA ASP A 37 43.35 -45.69 10.73
C ASP A 37 42.10 -45.19 10.01
N CYS A 38 40.94 -45.62 10.51
CA CYS A 38 39.64 -45.16 10.05
C CYS A 38 39.15 -44.05 10.97
N PRO A 39 39.10 -42.79 10.53
CA PRO A 39 38.69 -41.66 11.38
C PRO A 39 37.19 -41.64 11.70
N GLY A 40 36.42 -42.65 11.25
CA GLY A 40 34.97 -42.71 11.39
C GLY A 40 34.21 -42.06 10.22
N TYR A 41 32.93 -41.79 10.43
CA TYR A 41 32.01 -41.24 9.44
C TYR A 41 31.62 -39.80 9.79
N PRO A 42 31.42 -38.91 8.79
CA PRO A 42 30.99 -37.53 9.04
C PRO A 42 29.65 -37.50 9.77
N THR A 43 29.50 -36.61 10.75
CA THR A 43 28.21 -36.37 11.41
C THR A 43 27.33 -35.44 10.57
N ALA A 44 26.02 -35.39 10.83
CA ALA A 44 25.10 -34.51 10.08
C ALA A 44 25.53 -33.03 10.09
N SER A 45 26.26 -32.61 11.12
CA SER A 45 26.87 -31.28 11.29
C SER A 45 27.97 -30.98 10.25
N ASP A 46 28.77 -31.99 9.88
CA ASP A 46 29.90 -31.84 8.94
C ASP A 46 29.46 -31.77 7.48
N LEU A 47 28.17 -32.05 7.21
CA LEU A 47 27.55 -31.98 5.89
C LEU A 47 26.87 -30.62 5.63
N THR A 48 26.88 -29.70 6.60
CA THR A 48 26.43 -28.33 6.37
C THR A 48 27.54 -27.47 5.77
N PHE A 49 27.31 -26.98 4.54
CA PHE A 49 28.18 -25.98 3.91
C PHE A 49 28.21 -24.71 4.77
N ARG A 50 29.30 -24.49 5.49
CA ARG A 50 29.61 -23.21 6.16
C ARG A 50 30.41 -22.34 5.19
N ASN A 51 29.80 -21.28 4.69
CA ASN A 51 30.48 -20.30 3.85
C ASN A 51 31.30 -19.35 4.74
N THR A 52 32.56 -19.69 5.02
CA THR A 52 33.49 -18.86 5.82
C THR A 52 34.33 -17.97 4.91
N LEU A 53 33.81 -16.81 4.53
CA LEU A 53 34.59 -15.78 3.83
C LEU A 53 35.42 -14.87 4.76
N SER A 54 35.64 -15.24 6.02
CA SER A 54 36.24 -14.32 7.01
C SER A 54 37.57 -14.78 7.64
N THR A 55 38.09 -15.98 7.38
CA THR A 55 39.33 -16.47 8.04
C THR A 55 40.51 -16.75 7.11
N ASP A 56 40.32 -16.92 5.80
CA ASP A 56 41.40 -17.30 4.86
C ASP A 56 42.27 -16.13 4.35
N VAL A 57 41.91 -14.89 4.69
CA VAL A 57 42.65 -13.70 4.21
C VAL A 57 43.96 -13.48 4.99
N GLN A 58 44.06 -13.91 6.25
CA GLN A 58 45.24 -13.63 7.07
C GLN A 58 46.38 -14.65 6.97
N GLN A 59 46.11 -15.88 6.49
CA GLN A 59 47.13 -16.94 6.47
C GLN A 59 47.96 -16.99 5.17
N ARG A 60 47.45 -16.46 4.06
CA ARG A 60 48.18 -16.44 2.77
C ARG A 60 49.23 -15.33 2.63
N GLN A 61 49.30 -14.39 3.57
CA GLN A 61 50.22 -13.25 3.50
C GLN A 61 51.65 -13.56 4.00
N ARG A 62 51.91 -14.74 4.59
CA ARG A 62 53.25 -15.09 5.12
C ARG A 62 54.11 -15.99 4.24
N VAL A 63 53.62 -16.48 3.10
CA VAL A 63 54.35 -17.50 2.30
C VAL A 63 54.96 -16.96 1.00
N LEU A 64 54.83 -15.67 0.66
CA LEU A 64 55.25 -15.13 -0.65
C LEU A 64 56.49 -14.20 -0.60
N LEU A 65 57.44 -14.43 0.32
CA LEU A 65 58.80 -13.89 0.21
C LEU A 65 59.76 -15.04 -0.06
N GLY A 66 59.82 -15.47 -1.33
CA GLY A 66 60.70 -16.54 -1.79
C GLY A 66 60.72 -16.65 -3.31
N SER A 67 61.66 -15.93 -3.92
CA SER A 67 62.34 -16.10 -5.23
C SER A 67 61.61 -16.68 -6.46
N ASP A 68 61.75 -15.88 -7.53
CA ASP A 68 62.07 -16.22 -8.92
C ASP A 68 61.03 -16.81 -9.90
N SER A 69 60.77 -15.97 -10.90
CA SER A 69 60.65 -16.27 -12.33
C SER A 69 59.49 -17.16 -12.81
N SER A 70 58.51 -16.51 -13.46
CA SER A 70 58.18 -16.68 -14.89
C SER A 70 56.68 -16.54 -15.22
N VAL A 71 56.42 -15.71 -16.23
CA VAL A 71 55.21 -15.58 -17.07
C VAL A 71 53.85 -15.50 -16.35
N ALA A 72 53.49 -14.29 -15.88
CA ALA A 72 52.12 -13.98 -15.48
C ALA A 72 51.27 -13.68 -16.73
N LEU A 73 50.51 -14.68 -17.19
CA LEU A 73 49.35 -14.47 -18.05
C LEU A 73 48.44 -13.47 -17.31
N ALA A 74 48.25 -12.28 -17.89
CA ALA A 74 47.43 -11.24 -17.31
C ALA A 74 45.98 -11.76 -17.17
N SER A 75 45.67 -12.30 -15.99
CA SER A 75 44.30 -12.56 -15.57
C SER A 75 43.67 -11.19 -15.39
N GLN A 76 43.07 -10.70 -16.47
CA GLN A 76 42.26 -9.51 -16.48
C GLN A 76 41.14 -9.77 -15.47
N LYS A 77 41.32 -9.27 -14.24
CA LYS A 77 40.25 -9.20 -13.25
C LYS A 77 39.20 -8.31 -13.88
N VAL A 78 38.20 -8.92 -14.51
CA VAL A 78 36.95 -8.25 -14.85
C VAL A 78 36.37 -7.82 -13.51
N SER A 79 36.60 -6.56 -13.16
CA SER A 79 35.90 -5.91 -12.06
C SER A 79 34.45 -5.82 -12.49
N ILE A 80 33.65 -6.78 -12.05
CA ILE A 80 32.19 -6.67 -12.09
C ILE A 80 31.88 -5.34 -11.41
N SER A 81 31.33 -4.39 -12.17
CA SER A 81 30.89 -3.11 -11.64
C SER A 81 30.03 -3.37 -10.41
N LYS A 82 30.22 -2.61 -9.33
CA LYS A 82 29.33 -2.69 -8.17
C LYS A 82 27.89 -2.56 -8.70
N PRO A 83 26.97 -3.46 -8.31
CA PRO A 83 25.58 -3.32 -8.71
C PRO A 83 25.13 -1.91 -8.35
N MET A 84 24.49 -1.22 -9.31
CA MET A 84 24.02 0.14 -9.10
C MET A 84 23.17 0.16 -7.83
N PRO A 85 23.40 1.07 -6.87
CA PRO A 85 22.58 1.12 -5.67
C PRO A 85 21.12 1.23 -6.08
N THR A 86 20.31 0.25 -5.68
CA THR A 86 18.89 0.26 -5.98
C THR A 86 18.25 1.39 -5.19
N ASP A 87 17.81 2.44 -5.86
CA ASP A 87 17.04 3.50 -5.21
C ASP A 87 15.61 3.00 -4.96
N TRP A 88 15.42 2.34 -3.81
CA TRP A 88 14.12 1.84 -3.39
C TRP A 88 13.08 2.95 -3.27
N ARG A 89 13.48 4.20 -3.02
CA ARG A 89 12.54 5.32 -3.02
C ARG A 89 11.98 5.56 -4.41
N ALA A 90 12.85 5.65 -5.43
CA ALA A 90 12.42 5.85 -6.80
C ALA A 90 11.56 4.68 -7.31
N GLN A 91 11.95 3.44 -7.00
CA GLN A 91 11.18 2.26 -7.38
C GLN A 91 9.82 2.20 -6.69
N ALA A 92 9.77 2.50 -5.39
CA ALA A 92 8.53 2.54 -4.64
C ALA A 92 7.58 3.62 -5.17
N VAL A 93 8.09 4.81 -5.53
CA VAL A 93 7.25 5.88 -6.10
C VAL A 93 6.66 5.46 -7.45
N SER A 94 7.46 4.85 -8.33
CA SER A 94 6.97 4.29 -9.59
C SER A 94 5.93 3.20 -9.36
N PHE A 95 6.15 2.32 -8.39
CA PHE A 95 5.21 1.28 -7.98
C PHE A 95 3.89 1.88 -7.48
N PHE A 96 3.95 2.87 -6.58
CA PHE A 96 2.79 3.55 -6.05
C PHE A 96 1.94 4.20 -7.15
N PHE A 97 2.57 4.94 -8.06
CA PHE A 97 1.83 5.54 -9.18
C PHE A 97 1.28 4.50 -10.15
N ASN A 98 1.88 3.32 -10.27
CA ASN A 98 1.33 2.25 -11.09
C ASN A 98 0.11 1.58 -10.43
N ASP A 99 0.18 1.30 -9.13
CA ASP A 99 -0.83 0.48 -8.43
C ASP A 99 -1.99 1.28 -7.84
N TYR A 100 -1.77 2.53 -7.43
CA TYR A 100 -2.77 3.33 -6.71
C TYR A 100 -3.47 4.37 -7.60
N VAL A 101 -2.90 4.67 -8.77
CA VAL A 101 -3.54 5.59 -9.72
C VAL A 101 -4.52 4.83 -10.58
N ILE A 102 -5.79 5.19 -10.45
CA ILE A 102 -6.83 4.73 -11.36
C ILE A 102 -6.96 5.78 -12.46
N MET A 103 -6.64 5.40 -13.70
CA MET A 103 -6.75 6.28 -14.86
C MET A 103 -8.21 6.40 -15.30
N SER A 104 -8.68 7.62 -15.54
CA SER A 104 -9.92 7.87 -16.27
C SER A 104 -9.67 7.67 -17.76
N SER A 105 -10.38 6.74 -18.39
CA SER A 105 -10.43 6.57 -19.85
C SER A 105 -11.84 6.19 -20.28
N GLU A 106 -12.13 6.27 -21.58
CA GLU A 106 -13.40 5.75 -22.13
C GLU A 106 -13.59 4.26 -21.84
N SER A 107 -12.49 3.53 -21.69
CA SER A 107 -12.44 2.10 -21.42
C SER A 107 -12.37 1.73 -19.94
N THR A 108 -12.15 2.64 -18.99
CA THR A 108 -12.14 2.31 -17.55
C THR A 108 -13.46 2.67 -16.88
N VAL A 109 -13.84 1.89 -15.86
CA VAL A 109 -15.01 2.21 -15.03
C VAL A 109 -14.57 3.18 -13.94
N GLY A 110 -14.97 4.44 -14.06
CA GLY A 110 -14.72 5.46 -13.04
C GLY A 110 -14.15 6.75 -13.61
N PHE A 111 -14.13 7.79 -12.79
CA PHE A 111 -13.62 9.13 -13.14
C PHE A 111 -12.13 9.32 -12.80
N GLY A 112 -11.43 8.18 -12.68
CA GLY A 112 -10.09 8.08 -12.14
C GLY A 112 -10.01 8.38 -10.64
N PHE A 113 -8.90 7.98 -10.04
CA PHE A 113 -8.54 8.28 -8.65
C PHE A 113 -7.04 8.50 -8.60
N LEU A 114 -6.60 9.59 -7.97
CA LEU A 114 -5.19 10.00 -7.87
C LEU A 114 -4.44 10.22 -9.20
N GLN A 115 -5.12 10.19 -10.35
CA GLN A 115 -4.52 10.38 -11.68
C GLN A 115 -3.76 11.70 -11.85
N CYS A 116 -4.10 12.74 -11.09
CA CYS A 116 -3.37 14.00 -11.12
C CYS A 116 -2.03 13.95 -10.36
N LEU A 117 -1.80 12.98 -9.47
CA LEU A 117 -0.62 12.96 -8.59
C LEU A 117 0.72 12.90 -9.36
N PRO A 118 0.90 12.06 -10.40
CA PRO A 118 2.16 12.03 -11.15
C PRO A 118 2.48 13.37 -11.83
N ALA A 119 1.46 14.07 -12.35
CA ALA A 119 1.62 15.38 -12.97
C ALA A 119 1.95 16.46 -11.92
N ILE A 120 1.30 16.46 -10.77
CA ILE A 120 1.61 17.38 -9.67
C ILE A 120 3.01 17.10 -9.11
N TRP A 121 3.41 15.82 -9.05
CA TRP A 121 4.73 15.37 -8.59
C TRP A 121 5.85 15.92 -9.46
N SER A 122 5.73 15.80 -10.77
CA SER A 122 6.74 16.30 -11.71
C SER A 122 6.80 17.82 -11.75
N LYS A 123 5.65 18.51 -11.58
CA LYS A 123 5.55 19.97 -11.56
C LYS A 123 6.01 20.61 -10.24
N SER A 124 6.14 19.84 -9.16
CA SER A 124 6.40 20.39 -7.81
C SER A 124 7.62 19.75 -7.12
N PRO A 125 8.83 19.73 -7.72
CA PRO A 125 10.02 19.18 -7.09
C PRO A 125 10.44 19.95 -5.82
N GLU A 126 10.13 21.24 -5.74
CA GLU A 126 10.43 22.11 -4.59
C GLU A 126 9.47 21.91 -3.40
N ALA A 127 8.34 21.25 -3.61
CA ALA A 127 7.34 21.02 -2.56
C ALA A 127 7.77 19.86 -1.64
N ALA A 128 8.75 20.11 -0.77
CA ALA A 128 9.38 19.09 0.07
C ALA A 128 8.38 18.28 0.92
N ALA A 129 7.33 18.91 1.46
CA ALA A 129 6.28 18.21 2.21
C ALA A 129 5.58 17.14 1.37
N TYR A 130 5.25 17.49 0.12
CA TYR A 130 4.62 16.56 -0.82
C TYR A 130 5.60 15.47 -1.26
N GLN A 131 6.86 15.83 -1.53
CA GLN A 131 7.91 14.88 -1.89
C GLN A 131 8.10 13.78 -0.83
N GLU A 132 8.14 14.17 0.44
CA GLU A 132 8.28 13.24 1.56
C GLU A 132 6.98 12.44 1.79
N ALA A 133 5.80 13.05 1.60
CA ALA A 133 4.51 12.37 1.78
C ALA A 133 4.29 11.24 0.76
N VAL A 134 4.54 11.47 -0.53
CA VAL A 134 4.46 10.41 -1.54
C VAL A 134 5.54 9.36 -1.29
N SER A 135 6.76 9.77 -0.93
CA SER A 135 7.83 8.79 -0.61
C SER A 135 7.42 7.89 0.56
N ALA A 136 6.72 8.45 1.56
CA ALA A 136 6.24 7.69 2.71
C ALA A 136 5.18 6.65 2.33
N VAL A 137 4.10 7.08 1.65
CA VAL A 137 3.04 6.16 1.22
C VAL A 137 3.59 5.11 0.25
N ALA A 138 4.45 5.52 -0.69
CA ALA A 138 5.04 4.64 -1.66
C ALA A 138 5.91 3.55 -1.02
N LEU A 139 6.80 3.92 -0.09
CA LEU A 139 7.63 2.97 0.62
C LEU A 139 6.80 2.03 1.50
N ALA A 140 5.71 2.53 2.13
CA ALA A 140 4.81 1.69 2.90
C ALA A 140 4.10 0.65 2.01
N SER A 141 3.52 1.09 0.88
CA SER A 141 2.90 0.21 -0.11
C SER A 141 3.88 -0.84 -0.62
N PHE A 142 5.10 -0.43 -0.99
CA PHE A 142 6.10 -1.33 -1.54
C PHE A 142 6.65 -2.31 -0.49
N ALA A 143 6.80 -1.87 0.77
CA ALA A 143 7.25 -2.74 1.87
C ALA A 143 6.30 -3.94 2.07
N HIS A 144 4.99 -3.71 1.96
CA HIS A 144 3.98 -4.77 2.08
C HIS A 144 4.11 -5.85 0.99
N CYS A 145 4.61 -5.49 -0.19
CA CYS A 145 4.80 -6.42 -1.30
C CYS A 145 6.20 -7.04 -1.36
N SER A 146 7.21 -6.45 -0.68
CA SER A 146 8.62 -6.77 -0.91
C SER A 146 9.31 -7.59 0.19
N SER A 147 8.65 -7.94 1.31
CA SER A 147 9.28 -8.63 2.46
C SER A 147 10.52 -7.92 3.04
N LEU A 148 10.68 -6.62 2.76
CA LEU A 148 11.82 -5.81 3.19
C LEU A 148 11.42 -4.91 4.38
N ASP A 149 11.48 -5.44 5.60
CA ASP A 149 11.00 -4.76 6.81
C ASP A 149 11.64 -3.39 7.07
N TYR A 150 12.90 -3.19 6.66
CA TYR A 150 13.56 -1.90 6.85
C TYR A 150 12.92 -0.77 6.03
N LEU A 151 12.17 -1.09 4.97
CA LEU A 151 11.42 -0.10 4.19
C LEU A 151 10.23 0.46 4.97
N VAL A 152 9.64 -0.31 5.89
CA VAL A 152 8.60 0.18 6.81
C VAL A 152 9.18 1.29 7.71
N VAL A 153 10.38 1.07 8.25
CA VAL A 153 11.08 2.06 9.07
C VAL A 153 11.38 3.33 8.26
N GLN A 154 11.85 3.18 7.02
CA GLN A 154 12.07 4.34 6.14
C GLN A 154 10.75 5.06 5.83
N ALA A 155 9.68 4.34 5.51
CA ALA A 155 8.37 4.92 5.25
C ALA A 155 7.88 5.77 6.44
N ARG A 156 8.02 5.26 7.67
CA ARG A 156 7.66 5.99 8.90
C ARG A 156 8.52 7.23 9.13
N GLN A 157 9.83 7.16 8.88
CA GLN A 157 10.71 8.34 8.97
C GLN A 157 10.30 9.43 7.99
N ARG A 158 9.96 9.04 6.75
CA ARG A 158 9.50 9.95 5.69
C ARG A 158 8.14 10.55 6.04
N TYR A 159 7.21 9.76 6.57
CA TYR A 159 5.92 10.23 7.07
C TYR A 159 6.10 11.28 8.18
N GLY A 160 6.94 11.00 9.19
CA GLY A 160 7.22 11.96 10.27
C GLY A 160 7.83 13.27 9.77
N LYS A 161 8.76 13.20 8.80
CA LYS A 161 9.33 14.37 8.16
C LYS A 161 8.30 15.15 7.33
N ALA A 162 7.43 14.45 6.60
CA ALA A 162 6.34 15.05 5.85
C ALA A 162 5.36 15.80 6.76
N LEU A 163 5.03 15.26 7.93
CA LEU A 163 4.21 15.97 8.94
C LEU A 163 4.87 17.27 9.40
N GLN A 164 6.16 17.23 9.75
CA GLN A 164 6.90 18.42 10.18
C GLN A 164 6.92 19.49 9.09
N LEU A 165 7.19 19.09 7.84
CA LEU A 165 7.22 19.99 6.69
C LEU A 165 5.83 20.54 6.36
N SER A 166 4.79 19.72 6.40
CA SER A 166 3.40 20.16 6.19
C SER A 166 2.98 21.20 7.24
N ASN A 167 3.31 20.97 8.51
CA ASN A 167 3.05 21.95 9.57
C ASN A 167 3.77 23.28 9.33
N ALA A 168 5.02 23.25 8.86
CA ALA A 168 5.74 24.46 8.48
C ALA A 168 5.13 25.15 7.25
N THR A 169 4.65 24.38 6.26
CA THR A 169 3.93 24.89 5.09
C THR A 169 2.64 25.60 5.49
N PHE A 170 1.90 25.07 6.48
CA PHE A 170 0.65 25.69 6.96
C PHE A 170 0.86 27.05 7.62
N GLN A 171 2.05 27.33 8.14
CA GLN A 171 2.40 28.61 8.74
C GLN A 171 2.75 29.69 7.71
N ARG A 172 2.93 29.33 6.42
CA ARG A 172 3.32 30.28 5.36
C ARG A 172 2.10 30.72 4.57
N HIS A 173 1.92 32.05 4.45
CA HIS A 173 0.87 32.62 3.61
C HIS A 173 1.07 32.22 2.13
N GLY A 174 -0.03 31.88 1.45
CA GLY A 174 -0.03 31.50 0.03
C GLY A 174 0.32 30.04 -0.26
N GLU A 175 0.92 29.30 0.67
CA GLU A 175 1.28 27.88 0.46
C GLU A 175 0.13 26.92 0.75
N VAL A 176 -0.76 27.29 1.68
CA VAL A 176 -1.88 26.45 2.14
C VAL A 176 -2.80 26.03 0.97
N GLY A 177 -3.09 26.95 0.06
CA GLY A 177 -4.01 26.70 -1.05
C GLY A 177 -3.43 25.87 -2.20
N LYS A 178 -2.15 25.51 -2.20
CA LYS A 178 -1.49 24.85 -3.35
C LYS A 178 -1.91 23.39 -3.54
N ASP A 179 -1.84 22.92 -4.78
CA ASP A 179 -2.14 21.52 -5.16
C ASP A 179 -1.21 20.54 -4.42
N SER A 180 0.08 20.87 -4.32
CA SER A 180 1.06 20.05 -3.60
C SER A 180 0.72 19.91 -2.12
N THR A 181 0.17 20.94 -1.47
CA THR A 181 -0.26 20.89 -0.07
C THR A 181 -1.45 19.95 0.12
N LEU A 182 -2.47 20.07 -0.73
CA LEU A 182 -3.64 19.18 -0.68
C LEU A 182 -3.25 17.73 -1.00
N ALA A 183 -2.38 17.52 -1.99
CA ALA A 183 -1.87 16.21 -2.37
C ALA A 183 -1.00 15.57 -1.28
N ALA A 184 -0.19 16.37 -0.56
CA ALA A 184 0.60 15.90 0.57
C ALA A 184 -0.30 15.34 1.68
N VAL A 185 -1.32 16.10 2.10
CA VAL A 185 -2.26 15.65 3.14
C VAL A 185 -3.05 14.42 2.70
N LEU A 186 -3.45 14.35 1.43
CA LEU A 186 -4.12 13.18 0.88
C LEU A 186 -3.22 11.93 0.96
N CYS A 187 -1.94 12.05 0.58
CA CYS A 187 -0.97 10.95 0.66
C CYS A 187 -0.67 10.52 2.11
N LEU A 188 -0.63 11.48 3.05
CA LEU A 188 -0.48 11.18 4.47
C LEU A 188 -1.67 10.37 5.03
N GLY A 189 -2.89 10.70 4.61
CA GLY A 189 -4.07 9.92 4.94
C GLY A 189 -4.02 8.50 4.37
N ILE A 190 -3.57 8.34 3.13
CA ILE A 190 -3.40 7.01 2.51
C ILE A 190 -2.31 6.20 3.23
N TYR A 191 -1.20 6.83 3.64
CA TYR A 191 -0.16 6.16 4.43
C TYR A 191 -0.72 5.59 5.74
N GLU A 192 -1.53 6.35 6.48
CA GLU A 192 -2.16 5.86 7.71
C GLU A 192 -3.13 4.70 7.45
N LEU A 193 -3.88 4.76 6.35
CA LEU A 193 -4.78 3.69 5.95
C LEU A 193 -4.02 2.39 5.65
N ILE A 194 -2.90 2.47 4.94
CA ILE A 194 -2.10 1.30 4.56
C ILE A 194 -1.36 0.73 5.76
N SER A 195 -0.64 1.58 6.49
CA SER A 195 0.23 1.14 7.59
C SER A 195 -0.55 0.55 8.76
N GLY A 196 -1.85 0.87 8.89
CA GLY A 196 -2.67 0.48 10.04
C GLY A 196 -2.18 1.07 11.37
N GLU A 197 -1.18 1.96 11.32
CA GLU A 197 -0.56 2.57 12.48
C GLU A 197 -1.50 3.60 13.09
N LYS A 198 -2.17 3.20 14.17
CA LYS A 198 -2.94 4.10 15.01
C LYS A 198 -2.06 4.53 16.18
N PRO A 199 -1.72 5.82 16.34
CA PRO A 199 -1.13 6.29 17.57
C PRO A 199 -2.03 5.90 18.75
N PRO A 200 -1.50 5.51 19.92
CA PRO A 200 -2.32 5.05 21.03
C PRO A 200 -3.34 6.08 21.56
N TRP A 201 -3.16 7.37 21.23
CA TRP A 201 -4.06 8.47 21.57
C TRP A 201 -5.03 8.86 20.43
N ARG A 202 -5.00 8.18 19.28
CA ARG A 202 -5.91 8.46 18.15
C ARG A 202 -6.60 7.19 17.68
N THR A 203 -7.93 7.24 17.72
CA THR A 203 -8.79 6.15 17.27
C THR A 203 -9.15 6.25 15.78
N ASP A 204 -8.78 7.33 15.08
CA ASP A 204 -9.34 7.63 13.76
C ASP A 204 -8.37 8.36 12.79
N TRP A 205 -8.47 8.03 11.50
CA TRP A 205 -7.82 8.68 10.35
C TRP A 205 -8.40 10.08 10.06
N SER A 206 -9.43 10.48 10.81
CA SER A 206 -10.21 11.69 10.52
C SER A 206 -9.43 12.99 10.52
N SER A 207 -8.30 13.10 11.25
CA SER A 207 -7.59 14.39 11.32
C SER A 207 -7.03 14.86 9.97
N HIS A 208 -6.52 13.96 9.12
CA HIS A 208 -6.11 14.36 7.77
C HIS A 208 -7.31 14.80 6.96
N VAL A 209 -8.46 14.14 7.12
CA VAL A 209 -9.69 14.51 6.44
C VAL A 209 -10.22 15.86 6.89
N ASP A 210 -10.12 16.17 8.19
CA ASP A 210 -10.49 17.48 8.74
C ASP A 210 -9.59 18.57 8.14
N ILE A 211 -8.30 18.28 7.95
CA ILE A 211 -7.38 19.17 7.23
C ILE A 211 -7.76 19.27 5.75
N LEU A 212 -8.10 18.17 5.07
CA LEU A 212 -8.55 18.19 3.68
C LEU A 212 -9.79 19.08 3.52
N GLU A 213 -10.76 18.99 4.44
CA GLU A 213 -11.94 19.84 4.47
C GLU A 213 -11.58 21.32 4.56
N TYR A 214 -10.68 21.67 5.48
CA TYR A 214 -10.16 23.04 5.61
C TYR A 214 -9.44 23.51 4.34
N LEU A 215 -8.58 22.68 3.74
CA LEU A 215 -7.85 23.03 2.52
C LEU A 215 -8.78 23.22 1.32
N LEU A 216 -9.83 22.40 1.20
CA LEU A 216 -10.88 22.58 0.18
C LEU A 216 -11.60 23.91 0.35
N HIS A 217 -11.89 24.32 1.60
CA HIS A 217 -12.47 25.62 1.90
C HIS A 217 -11.54 26.77 1.47
N VAL A 218 -10.25 26.70 1.80
CA VAL A 218 -9.26 27.73 1.42
C VAL A 218 -9.14 27.84 -0.11
N ARG A 219 -9.08 26.71 -0.81
CA ARG A 219 -8.96 26.65 -2.27
C ARG A 219 -10.17 27.21 -3.01
N ARG A 220 -11.35 27.23 -2.37
CA ARG A 220 -12.53 27.90 -2.93
C ARG A 220 -12.34 29.40 -3.03
N LEU A 221 -11.64 30.02 -2.07
CA LEU A 221 -11.42 31.47 -2.05
C LEU A 221 -10.43 31.94 -3.13
N ALA A 222 -9.62 31.02 -3.65
CA ALA A 222 -8.68 31.25 -4.75
C ALA A 222 -8.76 30.07 -5.73
N PRO A 223 -9.81 30.00 -6.57
CA PRO A 223 -10.06 28.86 -7.42
C PRO A 223 -8.92 28.65 -8.43
N HIS A 224 -8.44 27.42 -8.50
CA HIS A 224 -7.42 26.99 -9.44
C HIS A 224 -8.09 26.45 -10.71
N GLU A 225 -7.66 26.90 -11.88
CA GLU A 225 -8.33 26.59 -13.15
C GLU A 225 -7.92 25.24 -13.76
N SER A 226 -6.82 24.64 -13.31
CA SER A 226 -6.29 23.41 -13.93
C SER A 226 -7.22 22.21 -13.75
N ALA A 227 -7.20 21.31 -14.73
CA ALA A 227 -7.95 20.05 -14.68
C ALA A 227 -7.42 19.16 -13.53
N GLU A 228 -6.12 19.14 -13.32
CA GLU A 228 -5.45 18.39 -12.26
C GLU A 228 -5.87 18.85 -10.86
N SER A 229 -6.01 20.16 -10.67
CA SER A 229 -6.49 20.75 -9.43
C SER A 229 -7.94 20.36 -9.11
N SER A 230 -8.82 20.37 -10.13
CA SER A 230 -10.21 19.94 -9.96
C SER A 230 -10.30 18.46 -9.62
N GLN A 231 -9.51 17.63 -10.31
CA GLN A 231 -9.43 16.19 -10.03
C GLN A 231 -8.90 15.94 -8.62
N LEU A 232 -7.89 16.69 -8.18
CA LEU A 232 -7.36 16.59 -6.82
C LEU A 232 -8.41 16.97 -5.76
N SER A 233 -9.14 18.06 -6.00
CA SER A 233 -10.21 18.51 -5.10
C SER A 233 -11.36 17.50 -5.05
N THR A 234 -11.63 16.83 -6.17
CA THR A 234 -12.59 15.72 -6.25
C THR A 234 -12.12 14.50 -5.44
N ASN A 235 -10.85 14.10 -5.56
CA ASN A 235 -10.28 13.00 -4.78
C ASN A 235 -10.36 13.29 -3.27
N ALA A 236 -9.99 14.49 -2.84
CA ALA A 236 -10.12 14.91 -1.45
C ALA A 236 -11.58 14.91 -0.97
N HIS A 237 -12.52 15.33 -1.83
CA HIS A 237 -13.94 15.32 -1.50
C HIS A 237 -14.51 13.90 -1.37
N ILE A 238 -14.05 12.93 -2.16
CA ILE A 238 -14.48 11.52 -2.02
C ILE A 238 -14.06 10.98 -0.66
N VAL A 239 -12.82 11.23 -0.24
CA VAL A 239 -12.31 10.86 1.09
C VAL A 239 -13.14 11.52 2.20
N LEU A 240 -13.52 12.78 2.01
CA LEU A 240 -14.44 13.51 2.91
C LEU A 240 -15.82 12.86 3.00
N GLN A 241 -16.40 12.46 1.86
CA GLN A 241 -17.70 11.79 1.81
C GLN A 241 -17.66 10.43 2.52
N THR A 242 -16.59 9.63 2.34
CA THR A 242 -16.40 8.38 3.06
C THR A 242 -16.41 8.60 4.57
N ARG A 243 -15.65 9.59 5.08
CA ARG A 243 -15.67 9.97 6.51
C ARG A 243 -17.08 10.34 6.95
N ASN A 244 -17.78 11.17 6.17
CA ASN A 244 -19.10 11.67 6.53
C ASN A 244 -20.14 10.55 6.60
N LEU A 245 -20.09 9.59 5.68
CA LEU A 245 -20.93 8.39 5.74
C LEU A 245 -20.62 7.55 6.97
N SER A 246 -19.34 7.23 7.22
CA SER A 246 -18.94 6.39 8.35
C SER A 246 -19.24 7.02 9.70
N LYS A 247 -19.10 8.35 9.81
CA LYS A 247 -19.31 9.11 11.05
C LYS A 247 -20.67 9.79 11.15
N ARG A 248 -21.55 9.63 10.15
CA ARG A 248 -22.87 10.26 10.09
C ARG A 248 -22.80 11.79 10.24
N LEU A 249 -21.80 12.40 9.59
CA LEU A 249 -21.60 13.85 9.59
C LEU A 249 -22.29 14.49 8.39
N ARG A 250 -22.77 15.72 8.55
CA ARG A 250 -23.29 16.49 7.42
C ARG A 250 -22.16 16.88 6.46
N PRO A 251 -22.43 16.90 5.14
CA PRO A 251 -21.49 17.47 4.17
C PRO A 251 -21.22 18.94 4.47
N SER A 252 -20.00 19.41 4.15
CA SER A 252 -19.67 20.82 4.24
C SER A 252 -20.51 21.64 3.27
N LYS A 253 -20.66 22.94 3.53
CA LYS A 253 -21.37 23.87 2.62
C LYS A 253 -20.70 23.94 1.24
N ASP A 254 -19.41 23.62 1.16
CA ASP A 254 -18.62 23.64 -0.07
C ASP A 254 -18.79 22.36 -0.91
N ALA A 255 -19.37 21.30 -0.33
CA ALA A 255 -19.58 20.01 -1.01
C ALA A 255 -20.34 20.18 -2.34
N ALA A 256 -21.39 20.99 -2.35
CA ALA A 256 -22.21 21.19 -3.54
C ALA A 256 -21.42 21.77 -4.72
N ILE A 257 -20.42 22.61 -4.48
CA ILE A 257 -19.60 23.22 -5.54
C ILE A 257 -18.72 22.14 -6.19
N ILE A 258 -18.08 21.31 -5.37
CA ILE A 258 -17.20 20.24 -5.86
C ILE A 258 -18.01 19.16 -6.55
N VAL A 259 -19.15 18.76 -5.98
CA VAL A 259 -20.04 17.73 -6.55
C VAL A 259 -20.59 18.19 -7.89
N ASN A 260 -21.01 19.46 -8.01
CA ASN A 260 -21.65 19.98 -9.21
C ASN A 260 -20.67 20.64 -10.21
N ASP A 261 -19.38 20.29 -10.17
CA ASP A 261 -18.41 20.75 -11.16
C ASP A 261 -18.88 20.38 -12.59
N PRO A 262 -19.06 21.36 -13.50
CA PRO A 262 -19.61 21.12 -14.82
C PRO A 262 -18.75 20.18 -15.69
N ARG A 263 -17.46 20.03 -15.36
CA ARG A 263 -16.53 19.11 -16.03
C ARG A 263 -16.82 17.63 -15.74
N LYS A 264 -17.58 17.34 -14.69
CA LYS A 264 -17.97 15.96 -14.33
C LYS A 264 -19.18 15.52 -15.11
N GLU A 265 -19.24 14.24 -15.41
CA GLU A 265 -20.44 13.65 -16.03
C GLU A 265 -21.65 13.77 -15.11
N GLU A 266 -22.81 13.95 -15.74
CA GLU A 266 -24.08 14.13 -15.03
C GLU A 266 -24.39 12.97 -14.08
N ALA A 267 -24.11 11.73 -14.48
CA ALA A 267 -24.32 10.56 -13.62
C ALA A 267 -23.50 10.63 -12.33
N ILE A 268 -22.26 11.14 -12.40
CA ILE A 268 -21.36 11.28 -11.25
C ILE A 268 -21.83 12.43 -10.34
N ARG A 269 -22.23 13.56 -10.93
CA ARG A 269 -22.78 14.69 -10.16
C ARG A 269 -24.02 14.25 -9.38
N ARG A 270 -24.93 13.52 -10.04
CA ARG A 270 -26.14 12.96 -9.39
C ARG A 270 -25.78 12.02 -8.24
N HIS A 271 -24.87 11.08 -8.47
CA HIS A 271 -24.40 10.18 -7.41
C HIS A 271 -23.82 10.97 -6.22
N GLY A 272 -22.94 11.94 -6.47
CA GLY A 272 -22.36 12.77 -5.42
C GLY A 272 -23.41 13.55 -4.62
N ASN A 273 -24.46 14.06 -5.27
CA ASN A 273 -25.58 14.73 -4.59
C ASN A 273 -26.39 13.74 -3.74
N LEU A 274 -26.65 12.53 -4.23
CA LEU A 274 -27.34 11.49 -3.46
C LEU A 274 -26.55 11.08 -2.22
N VAL A 275 -25.22 10.93 -2.34
CA VAL A 275 -24.35 10.67 -1.18
C VAL A 275 -24.45 11.79 -0.14
N CYS A 276 -24.52 13.06 -0.57
CA CYS A 276 -24.77 14.18 0.33
C CYS A 276 -26.15 14.12 1.00
N GLU A 277 -27.20 13.72 0.27
CA GLU A 277 -28.54 13.50 0.84
C GLU A 277 -28.52 12.39 1.91
N VAL A 278 -27.85 11.25 1.64
CA VAL A 278 -27.68 10.16 2.61
C VAL A 278 -26.96 10.65 3.87
N CYS A 279 -25.85 11.38 3.72
CA CYS A 279 -25.12 11.95 4.87
C CYS A 279 -26.01 12.87 5.73
N ASN A 280 -26.82 13.72 5.09
CA ASN A 280 -27.75 14.61 5.78
C ASN A 280 -28.85 13.83 6.52
N CYS A 281 -29.39 12.79 5.90
CA CYS A 281 -30.40 11.92 6.49
C CYS A 281 -29.84 11.19 7.74
N LEU A 282 -28.67 10.56 7.61
CA LEU A 282 -27.98 9.88 8.72
C LEU A 282 -27.66 10.83 9.89
N ALA A 283 -27.13 12.02 9.59
CA ALA A 283 -26.84 13.02 10.63
C ALA A 283 -28.12 13.49 11.35
N SER A 284 -29.23 13.65 10.61
CA SER A 284 -30.51 14.06 11.18
C SER A 284 -31.13 12.94 12.05
N ALA A 285 -30.90 11.67 11.70
CA ALA A 285 -31.22 10.53 12.54
C ALA A 285 -30.53 10.64 13.91
N ASP A 286 -29.21 10.86 13.90
CA ASP A 286 -28.41 10.96 15.12
C ASP A 286 -28.78 12.19 15.97
N GLU A 287 -29.19 13.31 15.35
CA GLU A 287 -29.74 14.48 16.05
C GLU A 287 -31.07 14.18 16.74
N ILE A 288 -31.99 13.47 16.07
CA ILE A 288 -33.26 13.04 16.67
C ILE A 288 -32.98 12.09 17.83
N LEU A 289 -32.18 11.04 17.62
CA LEU A 289 -31.84 10.05 18.64
C LEU A 289 -31.21 10.69 19.88
N ARG A 290 -30.32 11.67 19.70
CA ARG A 290 -29.73 12.44 20.83
C ARG A 290 -30.71 13.35 21.54
N SER A 291 -31.84 13.68 20.93
CA SER A 291 -32.92 14.48 21.55
C SER A 291 -33.98 13.63 22.28
N ILE A 292 -33.97 12.31 22.13
CA ILE A 292 -34.88 11.39 22.85
C ILE A 292 -34.72 11.45 24.39
N PRO A 293 -33.51 11.64 24.96
CA PRO A 293 -33.35 11.84 26.41
C PRO A 293 -33.84 13.21 26.92
N SER A 294 -34.10 14.18 26.02
CA SER A 294 -34.63 15.50 26.37
C SER A 294 -36.15 15.54 26.26
N PHE A 295 -36.80 16.38 27.07
CA PHE A 295 -38.25 16.55 27.35
C PHE A 295 -39.24 16.72 26.16
N LEU A 296 -38.91 16.25 24.96
CA LEU A 296 -39.80 16.32 23.80
C LEU A 296 -41.03 15.41 24.01
N PRO A 297 -42.25 15.91 23.72
CA PRO A 297 -43.44 15.06 23.69
C PRO A 297 -43.28 13.94 22.67
N THR A 298 -43.68 12.71 23.01
CA THR A 298 -43.56 11.52 22.16
C THR A 298 -44.08 11.73 20.72
N HIS A 299 -45.19 12.46 20.58
CA HIS A 299 -45.78 12.76 19.27
C HIS A 299 -44.86 13.59 18.34
N GLU A 300 -44.05 14.51 18.88
CA GLU A 300 -43.13 15.31 18.07
C GLU A 300 -41.96 14.46 17.55
N ILE A 301 -41.47 13.52 18.37
CA ILE A 301 -40.44 12.56 17.99
C ILE A 301 -40.97 11.64 16.87
N ASP A 302 -42.19 11.12 17.02
CA ASP A 302 -42.82 10.25 16.01
C ASP A 302 -42.99 10.97 14.66
N LEU A 303 -43.41 12.24 14.68
CA LEU A 303 -43.52 13.05 13.47
C LEU A 303 -42.16 13.25 12.78
N ARG A 304 -41.11 13.54 13.56
CA ARG A 304 -39.75 13.74 13.04
C ARG A 304 -39.15 12.45 12.49
N LEU A 305 -39.33 11.33 13.18
CA LEU A 305 -38.91 10.00 12.71
C LEU A 305 -39.69 9.59 11.45
N GLY A 306 -41.00 9.80 11.43
CA GLY A 306 -41.84 9.50 10.26
C GLY A 306 -41.43 10.33 9.04
N LYS A 307 -41.06 11.60 9.22
CA LYS A 307 -40.50 12.43 8.14
C LYS A 307 -39.17 11.87 7.65
N LEU A 308 -38.27 11.51 8.56
CA LEU A 308 -36.95 10.98 8.22
C LEU A 308 -37.04 9.64 7.47
N ILE A 309 -37.94 8.74 7.88
CA ILE A 309 -38.18 7.47 7.20
C ILE A 309 -38.65 7.70 5.76
N ARG A 310 -39.57 8.65 5.54
CA ARG A 310 -40.02 9.04 4.19
C ARG A 310 -38.88 9.62 3.35
N GLU A 311 -38.03 10.47 3.94
CA GLU A 311 -36.84 10.99 3.26
C GLU A 311 -35.87 9.85 2.89
N GLY A 312 -35.66 8.88 3.78
CA GLY A 312 -34.87 7.68 3.51
C GLY A 312 -35.39 6.88 2.32
N PHE A 313 -36.69 6.58 2.27
CA PHE A 313 -37.31 5.89 1.13
C PHE A 313 -37.20 6.67 -0.18
N GLU A 314 -37.31 8.00 -0.12
CA GLU A 314 -37.17 8.82 -1.33
C GLU A 314 -35.71 8.83 -1.84
N ILE A 315 -34.73 8.84 -0.94
CA ILE A 315 -33.30 8.72 -1.30
C ILE A 315 -33.03 7.35 -1.93
N ASP A 316 -33.56 6.27 -1.33
CA ASP A 316 -33.43 4.90 -1.83
C ASP A 316 -33.98 4.77 -3.26
N ARG A 317 -35.21 5.25 -3.47
CA ARG A 317 -35.84 5.31 -4.81
C ARG A 317 -35.00 6.08 -5.82
N LYS A 318 -34.39 7.21 -5.43
CA LYS A 318 -33.51 7.99 -6.32
C LYS A 318 -32.21 7.24 -6.63
N LEU A 319 -31.65 6.48 -5.68
CA LEU A 319 -30.47 5.64 -5.88
C LEU A 319 -30.76 4.48 -6.85
N GLU A 320 -31.92 3.82 -6.71
CA GLU A 320 -32.38 2.80 -7.65
C GLU A 320 -32.52 3.38 -9.07
N LEU A 321 -33.27 4.47 -9.22
CA LEU A 321 -33.44 5.14 -10.51
C LEU A 321 -32.12 5.63 -11.11
N TRP A 322 -31.18 6.06 -10.27
CA TRP A 322 -29.84 6.40 -10.73
C TRP A 322 -29.15 5.17 -11.29
N SER A 323 -29.15 4.04 -10.56
CA SER A 323 -28.50 2.80 -10.95
C SER A 323 -29.06 2.20 -12.25
N GLU A 324 -30.34 2.40 -12.54
CA GLU A 324 -30.97 1.97 -13.80
C GLU A 324 -30.59 2.86 -15.00
N ARG A 325 -30.19 4.12 -14.75
CA ARG A 325 -29.93 5.15 -15.78
C ARG A 325 -28.46 5.38 -16.04
N ILE A 326 -27.55 4.75 -15.29
CA ILE A 326 -26.12 4.86 -15.55
C ILE A 326 -25.78 4.24 -16.90
N SER A 327 -24.74 4.76 -17.55
CA SER A 327 -24.24 4.21 -18.81
C SER A 327 -23.88 2.73 -18.67
N GLY A 328 -24.06 1.96 -19.75
CA GLY A 328 -23.73 0.52 -19.79
C GLY A 328 -22.30 0.18 -19.39
N ARG A 329 -21.37 1.14 -19.44
CA ARG A 329 -20.00 0.98 -18.93
C ARG A 329 -19.89 0.80 -17.42
N TYR A 330 -20.92 1.18 -16.65
CA TYR A 330 -20.97 1.01 -15.20
C TYR A 330 -21.75 -0.26 -14.78
N ILE A 331 -22.33 -0.98 -15.73
CA ILE A 331 -22.98 -2.26 -15.47
C ILE A 331 -21.90 -3.30 -15.19
N TYR A 332 -22.12 -4.08 -14.14
CA TYR A 332 -21.23 -5.15 -13.72
C TYR A 332 -21.99 -6.47 -13.62
N THR A 333 -21.26 -7.57 -13.76
CA THR A 333 -21.69 -8.89 -13.31
C THR A 333 -21.03 -9.20 -11.98
N ILE A 334 -21.70 -9.98 -11.15
CA ILE A 334 -21.15 -10.41 -9.86
C ILE A 334 -20.56 -11.80 -10.05
N MET A 335 -19.29 -11.94 -9.69
CA MET A 335 -18.62 -13.21 -9.52
C MET A 335 -18.41 -13.43 -8.02
N GLU A 336 -18.84 -14.57 -7.51
CA GLU A 336 -18.47 -14.97 -6.15
C GLU A 336 -16.95 -15.16 -6.08
N ALA A 337 -16.32 -14.60 -5.05
CA ALA A 337 -14.90 -14.80 -4.85
C ALA A 337 -14.58 -16.30 -4.78
N PRO A 338 -13.57 -16.80 -5.52
CA PRO A 338 -13.12 -18.19 -5.38
C PRO A 338 -12.72 -18.45 -3.93
N ASP A 339 -12.75 -19.72 -3.49
CA ASP A 339 -12.35 -20.11 -2.14
C ASP A 339 -10.87 -19.74 -1.92
N PHE A 340 -10.62 -18.53 -1.42
CA PHE A 340 -9.32 -18.14 -0.92
C PHE A 340 -9.12 -18.90 0.38
N SER A 341 -8.15 -19.82 0.40
CA SER A 341 -7.64 -20.45 1.63
C SER A 341 -6.92 -19.38 2.48
N ILE A 342 -7.66 -18.41 3.00
CA ILE A 342 -7.20 -17.52 4.04
C ILE A 342 -7.75 -18.13 5.32
N SER A 343 -6.90 -18.84 6.04
CA SER A 343 -7.18 -19.47 7.33
C SER A 343 -7.69 -18.50 8.42
N GLU A 344 -7.80 -17.21 8.11
CA GLU A 344 -8.26 -16.15 9.01
C GLU A 344 -9.72 -15.70 8.80
N LEU A 345 -10.40 -16.12 7.72
CA LEU A 345 -11.81 -15.75 7.48
C LEU A 345 -12.83 -16.67 8.17
N GLN A 346 -12.38 -17.71 8.88
CA GLN A 346 -13.25 -18.71 9.50
C GLN A 346 -13.93 -18.25 10.80
N SER A 347 -13.64 -17.05 11.32
CA SER A 347 -14.12 -16.63 12.64
C SER A 347 -15.19 -15.53 12.65
N SER A 348 -15.80 -15.17 11.53
CA SER A 348 -16.95 -14.26 11.58
C SER A 348 -17.98 -14.55 10.50
N SER A 349 -19.24 -14.27 10.81
CA SER A 349 -20.39 -14.26 9.91
C SER A 349 -20.28 -13.16 8.83
N GLN A 350 -19.09 -12.97 8.27
CA GLN A 350 -18.84 -12.02 7.20
C GLN A 350 -19.27 -12.63 5.87
N LYS A 351 -20.14 -11.90 5.17
CA LYS A 351 -20.53 -12.18 3.79
C LYS A 351 -19.25 -12.40 2.97
N ARG A 352 -19.19 -13.46 2.17
CA ARG A 352 -18.06 -13.67 1.24
C ARG A 352 -17.90 -12.41 0.37
N PRO A 353 -16.66 -11.94 0.12
CA PRO A 353 -16.46 -10.78 -0.73
C PRO A 353 -17.01 -11.06 -2.13
N SER A 354 -17.70 -10.08 -2.69
CA SER A 354 -18.26 -10.16 -4.05
C SER A 354 -17.34 -9.41 -5.01
N ILE A 355 -16.99 -10.05 -6.13
CA ILE A 355 -16.17 -9.42 -7.17
C ILE A 355 -17.11 -8.92 -8.25
N HIS A 356 -17.15 -7.61 -8.42
CA HIS A 356 -17.84 -6.96 -9.52
C HIS A 356 -16.93 -6.94 -10.74
N ILE A 357 -17.40 -7.49 -11.86
CA ILE A 357 -16.70 -7.51 -13.14
C ILE A 357 -17.43 -6.58 -14.09
N TYR A 358 -16.74 -5.53 -14.55
CA TYR A 358 -17.30 -4.57 -15.48
C TYR A 358 -17.04 -4.97 -16.93
N SER A 359 -17.82 -4.41 -17.85
CA SER A 359 -17.68 -4.65 -19.30
C SER A 359 -16.29 -4.29 -19.86
N SER A 360 -15.55 -3.42 -19.18
CA SER A 360 -14.16 -3.08 -19.50
C SER A 360 -13.13 -4.13 -19.09
N GLY A 361 -13.52 -5.15 -18.32
CA GLY A 361 -12.61 -6.05 -17.64
C GLY A 361 -12.05 -5.50 -16.31
N ALA A 362 -12.44 -4.29 -15.89
CA ALA A 362 -12.14 -3.81 -14.55
C ALA A 362 -12.83 -4.70 -13.50
N MET A 363 -12.16 -4.90 -12.37
CA MET A 363 -12.69 -5.67 -11.25
C MET A 363 -12.71 -4.80 -9.99
N ALA A 364 -13.79 -4.86 -9.24
CA ALA A 364 -13.87 -4.29 -7.89
C ALA A 364 -14.24 -5.39 -6.90
N CYS A 365 -13.49 -5.49 -5.80
CA CYS A 365 -13.78 -6.43 -4.71
C CYS A 365 -14.48 -5.66 -3.59
N LEU A 366 -15.66 -6.12 -3.17
CA LEU A 366 -16.48 -5.52 -2.11
C LEU A 366 -16.67 -6.47 -0.93
#